data_AF-A0A929PGS9-F1
#
_entry.id   AF-A0A929PGS9-F1
#
_cell.length_a   1.000
_cell.length_b   1.000
_cell.length_c   1.000
_cell.angle_alpha   90.00
_cell.angle_beta   90.00
_cell.angle_gamma   90.00
#
_symmetry.space_group_name_H-M   'P 1'
#
loop_
_entity.id
_entity.type
_entity.pdbx_description
1 polymer ?
#
loop_
_entity_poly.entity_id
_entity_poly.type
_entity_poly.pdbx_seq_one_letter_code
_entity_poly.pdbx_strand_id
1 'polypeptide(L)'
;MAQNNRSTNTKPSAQPQRQADKLFAAYEAAHQHPVNILVSRIATPLLFFAVFALVWSLPFPHLAFLGQYNGYVNWASFLLAVSVFGYYRISPVLSYFILFTYFGFSYLIIQLEQLEKAGGPALFVIPLVLFILSLVAVFTVQQLEKVKLSVLAQLKNLLIAPIYLWYLILKRLSLQF
;
A
#
# COMPACT_ATOMS: atom_id res chain seq x y z
N MET A 1 -38.39 49.14 18.01
CA MET A 1 -38.06 48.93 16.58
C MET A 1 -36.63 48.39 16.53
N ALA A 2 -36.45 47.08 16.51
CA ALA A 2 -36.28 46.23 15.32
C ALA A 2 -34.79 46.05 14.93
N GLN A 3 -34.27 44.86 15.30
CA GLN A 3 -33.25 44.00 14.67
C GLN A 3 -32.29 44.60 13.62
N ASN A 4 -30.99 44.26 13.70
CA ASN A 4 -30.45 43.30 12.73
C ASN A 4 -29.11 42.65 13.14
N ASN A 5 -29.16 41.34 13.31
CA ASN A 5 -28.03 40.41 13.30
C ASN A 5 -27.40 40.36 11.90
N ARG A 6 -26.07 40.37 11.81
CA ARG A 6 -25.37 39.69 10.71
C ARG A 6 -24.17 38.93 11.26
N SER A 7 -24.45 37.69 11.68
CA SER A 7 -23.45 36.64 11.76
C SER A 7 -22.95 36.35 10.35
N THR A 8 -21.67 36.63 10.09
CA THR A 8 -21.00 36.23 8.86
C THR A 8 -20.82 34.72 8.86
N ASN A 9 -21.78 34.03 8.27
CA ASN A 9 -21.73 32.59 8.04
C ASN A 9 -20.77 32.31 6.87
N THR A 10 -19.46 32.25 7.16
CA THR A 10 -18.48 31.70 6.23
C THR A 10 -18.67 30.19 6.16
N LYS A 11 -19.51 29.74 5.22
CA LYS A 11 -19.50 28.34 4.77
C LYS A 11 -18.08 28.00 4.33
N PRO A 12 -17.45 26.93 4.84
CA PRO A 12 -16.20 26.43 4.26
C PRO A 12 -16.49 26.09 2.80
N SER A 13 -15.74 26.71 1.88
CA SER A 13 -15.79 26.40 0.47
C SER A 13 -15.63 24.89 0.28
N ALA A 14 -16.64 24.24 -0.33
CA ALA A 14 -16.56 22.83 -0.68
C ALA A 14 -15.39 22.64 -1.65
N GLN A 15 -14.27 22.14 -1.13
CA GLN A 15 -13.11 21.74 -1.93
C GLN A 15 -13.60 20.74 -2.99
N PRO A 16 -13.19 20.86 -4.26
CA PRO A 16 -13.52 19.85 -5.28
C PRO A 16 -13.08 18.48 -4.77
N GLN A 17 -14.01 17.53 -4.69
CA GLN A 17 -13.74 16.20 -4.13
C GLN A 17 -12.61 15.54 -4.93
N ARG A 18 -11.47 15.29 -4.28
CA ARG A 18 -10.25 14.83 -4.95
C ARG A 18 -10.48 13.43 -5.51
N GLN A 19 -9.78 13.11 -6.60
CA GLN A 19 -9.89 11.78 -7.23
C GLN A 19 -9.54 10.66 -6.24
N ALA A 20 -8.54 10.88 -5.39
CA ALA A 20 -8.17 10.00 -4.29
C ALA A 20 -9.33 9.78 -3.31
N ASP A 21 -10.04 10.84 -2.91
CA ASP A 21 -11.17 10.72 -1.96
C ASP A 21 -12.30 9.87 -2.52
N LYS A 22 -12.59 10.00 -3.84
CA LYS A 22 -13.60 9.16 -4.50
C LYS A 22 -13.17 7.69 -4.55
N LEU A 23 -11.89 7.43 -4.84
CA LEU A 23 -11.32 6.09 -4.86
C LEU A 23 -11.40 5.43 -3.48
N PHE A 24 -11.01 6.16 -2.43
CA PHE A 24 -11.02 5.66 -1.06
C PHE A 24 -12.42 5.52 -0.50
N ALA A 25 -13.36 6.40 -0.84
CA ALA A 25 -14.76 6.24 -0.46
C ALA A 25 -15.39 4.97 -1.07
N ALA A 26 -15.07 4.65 -2.33
CA ALA A 26 -15.52 3.40 -2.95
C ALA A 26 -14.89 2.17 -2.30
N TYR A 27 -13.60 2.25 -1.94
CA TYR A 27 -12.91 1.19 -1.20
C TYR A 27 -13.53 0.98 0.19
N GLU A 28 -13.78 2.05 0.94
CA GLU A 28 -14.43 2.04 2.25
C GLU A 28 -15.83 1.43 2.17
N ALA A 29 -16.65 1.81 1.18
CA ALA A 29 -18.00 1.28 1.01
C ALA A 29 -18.04 -0.24 0.79
N ALA A 30 -16.95 -0.83 0.26
CA ALA A 30 -16.81 -2.27 0.08
C ALA A 30 -16.20 -2.99 1.31
N HIS A 31 -15.71 -2.26 2.32
CA HIS A 31 -15.09 -2.81 3.55
C HIS A 31 -15.77 -2.21 4.78
N GLN A 32 -16.83 -2.86 5.25
CA GLN A 32 -17.64 -2.37 6.37
C GLN A 32 -17.55 -3.28 7.59
N HIS A 33 -17.22 -4.57 7.41
CA HIS A 33 -17.20 -5.52 8.51
C HIS A 33 -16.00 -5.20 9.45
N PRO A 34 -16.23 -5.00 10.76
CA PRO A 34 -15.18 -4.55 11.68
C PRO A 34 -14.00 -5.53 11.77
N VAL A 35 -14.27 -6.84 11.70
CA VAL A 35 -13.22 -7.87 11.66
C VAL A 35 -12.41 -7.79 10.37
N ASN A 36 -13.06 -7.55 9.22
CA ASN A 36 -12.34 -7.39 7.95
C ASN A 36 -11.42 -6.17 8.03
N ILE A 37 -11.94 -5.02 8.46
CA ILE A 37 -11.15 -3.80 8.60
C ILE A 37 -9.94 -4.01 9.52
N LEU A 38 -10.11 -4.70 10.65
CA LEU A 38 -9.02 -4.95 11.59
C LEU A 38 -7.96 -5.90 11.01
N VAL A 39 -8.37 -7.06 10.50
CA VAL A 39 -7.46 -8.07 9.96
C VAL A 39 -6.76 -7.54 8.72
N SER A 40 -7.51 -6.93 7.79
CA SER A 40 -6.94 -6.35 6.57
C SER A 40 -5.95 -5.23 6.88
N ARG A 41 -6.13 -4.46 7.95
CA ARG A 41 -5.15 -3.44 8.35
C ARG A 41 -3.78 -4.01 8.75
N ILE A 42 -3.75 -5.23 9.30
CA ILE A 42 -2.51 -5.91 9.70
C ILE A 42 -1.96 -6.77 8.56
N ALA A 43 -2.83 -7.49 7.85
CA ALA A 43 -2.43 -8.37 6.75
C ALA A 43 -1.96 -7.59 5.52
N THR A 44 -2.53 -6.41 5.22
CA THR A 44 -2.12 -5.59 4.07
C THR A 44 -0.63 -5.21 4.10
N PRO A 45 -0.05 -4.63 5.17
CA PRO A 45 1.38 -4.27 5.17
C PRO A 45 2.28 -5.51 5.09
N LEU A 46 1.88 -6.62 5.72
CA LEU A 46 2.63 -7.88 5.64
C LEU A 46 2.61 -8.46 4.22
N LEU A 47 1.44 -8.48 3.58
CA LEU A 47 1.29 -8.93 2.20
C LEU A 47 2.05 -8.03 1.23
N PHE A 48 2.02 -6.71 1.46
CA PHE A 48 2.72 -5.74 0.64
C PHE A 48 4.24 -5.93 0.72
N PHE A 49 4.78 -6.11 1.94
CA PHE A 49 6.17 -6.47 2.15
C PHE A 49 6.51 -7.80 1.46
N ALA A 50 5.67 -8.82 1.67
CA ALA A 50 5.91 -10.16 1.15
C ALA A 50 5.97 -10.20 -0.38
N VAL A 51 5.05 -9.52 -1.07
CA VAL A 51 5.09 -9.42 -2.55
C VAL A 51 6.37 -8.73 -3.00
N PHE A 52 6.74 -7.62 -2.38
CA PHE A 52 7.94 -6.89 -2.75
C PHE A 52 9.21 -7.74 -2.55
N ALA A 53 9.32 -8.42 -1.42
CA ALA A 53 10.46 -9.29 -1.10
C ALA A 53 10.53 -10.55 -1.98
N LEU A 54 9.39 -11.13 -2.36
CA LEU A 54 9.36 -12.24 -3.32
C LEU A 54 9.87 -11.80 -4.70
N VAL A 55 9.43 -10.63 -5.17
CA VAL A 55 9.91 -10.07 -6.45
C VAL A 55 11.40 -9.71 -6.37
N TRP A 56 11.87 -9.24 -5.22
CA TRP A 56 13.29 -8.99 -4.97
C TRP A 56 14.14 -10.25 -5.08
N SER A 57 13.63 -11.39 -4.59
CA SER A 57 14.35 -12.68 -4.62
C SER A 57 14.46 -13.33 -5.99
N LEU A 58 13.77 -12.81 -7.02
CA LEU A 58 13.81 -13.39 -8.36
C LEU A 58 15.18 -13.16 -9.00
N PRO A 59 15.72 -14.16 -9.72
CA PRO A 59 16.98 -14.00 -10.43
C PRO A 59 16.84 -12.89 -11.47
N PHE A 60 17.78 -11.95 -11.46
CA PHE A 60 17.80 -10.81 -12.37
C PHE A 60 18.93 -10.98 -13.40
N PRO A 61 18.65 -10.82 -14.71
CA PRO A 61 19.68 -10.95 -15.73
C PRO A 61 20.76 -9.88 -15.56
N HIS A 62 22.00 -10.23 -15.87
CA HIS A 62 23.08 -9.27 -15.91
C HIS A 62 22.89 -8.31 -17.09
N LEU A 63 22.86 -7.01 -16.81
CA LEU A 63 22.65 -5.98 -17.83
C LEU A 63 24.00 -5.30 -18.12
N ALA A 64 24.62 -5.65 -19.24
CA ALA A 64 25.97 -5.20 -19.59
C ALA A 64 26.13 -3.66 -19.54
N PHE A 65 25.09 -2.90 -19.92
CA PHE A 65 25.11 -1.44 -19.91
C PHE A 65 25.17 -0.82 -18.51
N LEU A 66 24.82 -1.56 -17.46
CA LEU A 66 24.88 -1.07 -16.08
C LEU A 66 26.29 -1.09 -15.50
N GLY A 67 27.24 -1.84 -16.08
CA GLY A 67 28.62 -1.91 -15.58
C GLY A 67 28.68 -2.19 -14.07
N GLN A 68 29.30 -1.28 -13.32
CA GLN A 68 29.42 -1.32 -11.85
C GLN A 68 28.08 -1.24 -11.09
N TYR A 69 27.01 -0.79 -11.74
CA TYR A 69 25.67 -0.71 -11.15
C TYR A 69 24.89 -2.02 -11.26
N ASN A 70 25.45 -3.06 -11.89
CA ASN A 70 24.86 -4.40 -11.84
C ASN A 70 24.76 -4.88 -10.39
N GLY A 71 23.57 -5.31 -9.99
CA GLY A 71 23.24 -5.69 -8.61
C GLY A 71 22.48 -4.61 -7.82
N TYR A 72 22.49 -3.34 -8.26
CA TYR A 72 21.64 -2.29 -7.67
C TYR A 72 20.24 -2.22 -8.28
N VAL A 73 20.08 -2.79 -9.48
CA VAL A 73 18.80 -2.90 -10.19
C VAL A 73 18.38 -4.36 -10.21
N ASN A 74 17.14 -4.62 -9.81
CA ASN A 74 16.48 -5.91 -9.90
C ASN A 74 14.99 -5.74 -10.27
N TRP A 75 14.24 -6.85 -10.32
CA TRP A 75 12.79 -6.80 -10.58
C TRP A 75 12.02 -5.95 -9.56
N ALA A 76 12.46 -5.91 -8.31
CA ALA A 76 11.85 -5.08 -7.27
C ALA A 76 12.07 -3.58 -7.54
N SER A 77 13.19 -3.17 -8.15
CA SER A 77 13.40 -1.78 -8.58
C SER A 77 12.34 -1.33 -9.60
N PHE A 78 12.00 -2.18 -10.57
CA PHE A 78 10.95 -1.90 -11.55
C PHE A 78 9.56 -1.86 -10.90
N LEU A 79 9.27 -2.82 -10.01
CA LEU A 79 8.02 -2.84 -9.25
C LEU A 79 7.86 -1.55 -8.42
N LEU A 80 8.91 -1.11 -7.73
CA LEU A 80 8.93 0.14 -6.98
C LEU A 80 8.61 1.32 -7.91
N ALA A 81 9.32 1.43 -9.04
CA ALA A 81 9.13 2.54 -9.99
C ALA A 81 7.70 2.60 -10.53
N VAL A 82 7.16 1.46 -10.99
CA VAL A 82 5.78 1.36 -11.51
C VAL A 82 4.75 1.67 -10.43
N SER A 83 4.91 1.10 -9.23
CA SER A 83 4.00 1.34 -8.11
C SER A 83 4.00 2.80 -7.67
N VAL A 84 5.17 3.40 -7.47
CA VAL A 84 5.29 4.80 -7.04
C VAL A 84 4.71 5.73 -8.11
N PHE A 85 4.98 5.49 -9.40
CA PHE A 85 4.37 6.27 -10.47
C PHE A 85 2.84 6.12 -10.51
N GLY A 86 2.32 4.90 -10.34
CA GLY A 86 0.88 4.63 -10.27
C GLY A 86 0.22 5.36 -9.10
N TYR A 87 0.84 5.34 -7.92
CA TYR A 87 0.35 6.03 -6.74
C TYR A 87 0.50 7.54 -6.81
N TYR A 88 1.54 8.05 -7.48
CA TYR A 88 1.71 9.47 -7.76
C TYR A 88 0.53 10.04 -8.56
N ARG A 89 -0.03 9.26 -9.49
CA ARG A 89 -1.23 9.62 -10.25
C ARG A 89 -2.50 9.68 -9.39
N ILE A 90 -2.52 9.03 -8.21
CA ILE A 90 -3.64 9.06 -7.27
C ILE A 90 -3.50 10.26 -6.31
N SER A 91 -2.35 10.37 -5.64
CA SER A 91 -1.98 11.53 -4.81
C SER A 91 -0.45 11.61 -4.73
N PRO A 92 0.16 12.73 -5.15
CA PRO A 92 1.61 12.94 -5.04
C PRO A 92 2.12 12.79 -3.61
N VAL A 93 1.41 13.33 -2.62
CA VAL A 93 1.83 13.28 -1.21
C VAL A 93 1.84 11.84 -0.70
N LEU A 94 0.78 11.06 -0.94
CA LEU A 94 0.72 9.66 -0.52
C LEU A 94 1.78 8.79 -1.21
N SER A 95 2.16 9.13 -2.45
CA SER A 95 3.19 8.40 -3.17
C SER A 95 4.57 8.46 -2.50
N TYR A 96 4.92 9.58 -1.84
CA TYR A 96 6.15 9.68 -1.06
C TYR A 96 6.15 8.74 0.14
N PHE A 97 5.03 8.58 0.83
CA PHE A 97 4.92 7.62 1.94
C PHE A 97 5.07 6.17 1.45
N ILE A 98 4.53 5.84 0.28
CA ILE A 98 4.78 4.54 -0.35
C ILE A 98 6.26 4.37 -0.70
N LEU A 99 6.91 5.39 -1.25
CA LEU A 99 8.35 5.36 -1.54
C LEU A 99 9.17 5.09 -0.27
N PHE A 100 8.89 5.79 0.84
CA PHE A 100 9.54 5.54 2.12
C PHE A 100 9.23 4.14 2.68
N THR A 101 8.01 3.64 2.46
CA THR A 101 7.64 2.26 2.83
C THR A 101 8.53 1.25 2.10
N TYR A 102 8.75 1.44 0.79
CA TYR A 102 9.65 0.59 0.03
C TYR A 102 11.11 0.67 0.49
N PHE A 103 11.60 1.85 0.92
CA PHE A 103 12.93 1.94 1.51
C PHE A 103 13.02 1.18 2.84
N GLY A 104 12.01 1.27 3.70
CA GLY A 104 11.91 0.46 4.92
C GLY A 104 11.88 -1.04 4.62
N PHE A 105 11.11 -1.46 3.60
CA PHE A 105 11.08 -2.85 3.17
C PHE A 105 12.41 -3.33 2.60
N SER A 106 13.09 -2.49 1.81
CA SER A 106 14.41 -2.80 1.25
C SER A 106 15.42 -3.03 2.36
N TYR A 107 15.40 -2.21 3.42
CA TYR A 107 16.22 -2.44 4.61
C TYR A 107 15.92 -3.81 5.25
N LEU A 108 14.65 -4.16 5.46
CA LEU A 108 14.28 -5.47 6.02
C LEU A 108 14.73 -6.64 5.13
N ILE A 109 14.62 -6.51 3.81
CA ILE A 109 15.07 -7.54 2.86
C ILE A 109 16.58 -7.72 2.93
N ILE A 110 17.35 -6.64 3.01
CA ILE A 110 18.81 -6.71 3.20
C ILE A 110 19.15 -7.47 4.49
N GLN A 111 18.40 -7.25 5.58
CA GLN A 111 18.59 -8.04 6.81
C GLN A 111 18.31 -9.54 6.60
N LEU A 112 17.30 -9.89 5.79
CA LEU A 112 17.02 -11.28 5.43
C LEU A 112 18.13 -11.89 4.56
N GLU A 113 18.71 -11.13 3.62
CA GLU A 113 19.87 -11.56 2.84
C GLU A 113 21.09 -11.84 3.73
N GLN A 114 21.33 -11.01 4.74
CA GLN A 114 22.42 -11.25 5.70
C GLN A 114 22.16 -12.52 6.52
N LEU A 115 20.90 -12.75 6.92
CA LEU A 115 20.52 -13.97 7.62
C LEU A 115 20.73 -15.23 6.77
N GLU A 116 20.35 -15.19 5.49
CA GLU A 116 20.61 -16.27 4.53
C GLU A 116 22.13 -16.53 4.40
N LYS A 117 22.94 -15.48 4.22
CA LYS A 117 24.41 -15.59 4.16
C LYS A 117 25.03 -16.17 5.42
N ALA A 118 24.42 -15.95 6.58
CA ALA A 118 24.83 -16.52 7.86
C ALA A 118 24.38 -17.99 8.05
N GLY A 119 23.81 -18.64 7.03
CA GLY A 119 23.33 -20.02 7.08
C GLY A 119 21.86 -20.16 7.49
N GLY A 120 21.11 -19.06 7.53
CA GLY A 120 19.67 -19.06 7.73
C GLY A 120 18.88 -19.59 6.53
N PRO A 121 17.54 -19.52 6.58
CA PRO A 121 16.70 -19.96 5.47
C PRO A 121 16.92 -19.07 4.23
N ALA A 122 16.64 -19.64 3.05
CA ALA A 122 16.72 -18.89 1.81
C ALA A 122 15.80 -17.65 1.84
N LEU A 123 16.23 -16.54 1.22
CA LEU A 123 15.55 -15.23 1.31
C LEU A 123 14.05 -15.34 1.07
N PHE A 124 13.64 -16.10 0.05
CA PHE A 124 12.25 -16.20 -0.36
C PHE A 124 11.34 -16.92 0.64
N VAL A 125 11.87 -17.72 1.57
CA VAL A 125 11.07 -18.58 2.45
C VAL A 125 10.21 -17.75 3.40
N ILE A 126 10.80 -16.77 4.08
CA ILE A 126 10.08 -15.92 5.05
C ILE A 126 8.99 -15.08 4.34
N PRO A 127 9.30 -14.35 3.25
CA PRO A 127 8.29 -13.67 2.44
C PRO A 127 7.20 -14.60 1.91
N LEU A 128 7.53 -15.82 1.47
CA LEU A 128 6.54 -16.77 0.97
C LEU A 128 5.54 -17.17 2.06
N VAL A 129 6.02 -17.45 3.26
CA VAL A 129 5.15 -17.76 4.41
C VAL A 129 4.26 -16.56 4.75
N LEU A 130 4.83 -15.35 4.83
CA LEU A 130 4.07 -14.12 5.09
C LEU A 130 3.03 -13.86 4.00
N PHE A 131 3.39 -14.10 2.74
CA PHE A 131 2.49 -13.97 1.59
C PHE A 131 1.29 -14.90 1.74
N ILE A 132 1.51 -16.19 1.95
CA ILE A 132 0.42 -17.18 2.06
C ILE A 132 -0.48 -16.85 3.25
N LEU A 133 0.08 -16.60 4.43
CA LEU A 133 -0.71 -16.30 5.64
C LEU A 133 -1.54 -15.02 5.48
N SER A 134 -0.93 -13.95 4.97
CA SER A 134 -1.61 -12.67 4.80
C SER A 134 -2.66 -12.73 3.70
N LEU A 135 -2.36 -13.44 2.61
CA LEU A 135 -3.29 -13.61 1.49
C LEU A 135 -4.53 -14.39 1.93
N VAL A 136 -4.34 -15.52 2.61
CA VAL A 136 -5.43 -16.32 3.19
C VAL A 136 -6.23 -15.47 4.16
N ALA A 137 -5.58 -14.75 5.08
CA ALA A 137 -6.27 -13.90 6.04
C ALA A 137 -7.17 -12.86 5.34
N VAL A 138 -6.65 -12.13 4.35
CA VAL A 138 -7.40 -11.13 3.58
C VAL A 138 -8.59 -11.76 2.86
N PHE A 139 -8.39 -12.88 2.15
CA PHE A 139 -9.49 -13.54 1.44
C PHE A 139 -10.54 -14.11 2.38
N THR A 140 -10.16 -14.70 3.51
CA THR A 140 -11.10 -15.25 4.49
C THR A 140 -11.98 -14.16 5.09
N VAL A 141 -11.41 -13.04 5.52
CA VAL A 141 -12.22 -11.97 6.13
C VAL A 141 -13.05 -11.19 5.11
N GLN A 142 -12.64 -11.17 3.83
CA GLN A 142 -13.43 -10.57 2.77
C GLN A 142 -14.78 -11.27 2.58
N GLN A 143 -14.88 -12.57 2.88
CA GLN A 143 -16.14 -13.31 2.81
C GLN A 143 -17.17 -12.86 3.85
N LEU A 144 -16.75 -12.12 4.88
CA LEU A 144 -17.64 -11.54 5.89
C LEU A 144 -18.35 -10.28 5.38
N GLU A 145 -17.91 -9.70 4.27
CA GLU A 145 -18.56 -8.54 3.67
C GLU A 145 -19.88 -8.91 2.99
N LYS A 146 -20.88 -8.04 3.14
CA LYS A 146 -22.17 -8.21 2.46
C LYS A 146 -22.04 -8.02 0.94
N VAL A 147 -21.05 -7.23 0.52
CA VAL A 147 -20.77 -6.97 -0.90
C VAL A 147 -19.78 -8.00 -1.41
N LYS A 148 -20.26 -8.89 -2.29
CA LYS A 148 -19.39 -9.86 -2.97
C LYS A 148 -18.66 -9.18 -4.13
N LEU A 149 -17.34 -9.07 -3.99
CA LEU A 149 -16.47 -8.52 -5.03
C LEU A 149 -16.05 -9.61 -6.02
N SER A 150 -15.97 -9.27 -7.31
CA SER A 150 -15.34 -10.14 -8.31
C SER A 150 -13.83 -10.29 -8.02
N VAL A 151 -13.20 -11.35 -8.53
CA VAL A 151 -11.74 -11.58 -8.33
C VAL A 151 -10.92 -10.37 -8.81
N LEU A 152 -11.28 -9.79 -9.96
CA LEU A 152 -10.62 -8.58 -10.47
C LEU A 152 -10.81 -7.38 -9.55
N ALA A 153 -11.99 -7.21 -8.94
CA ALA A 153 -12.23 -6.16 -7.97
C ALA A 153 -11.44 -6.38 -6.67
N GLN A 154 -11.29 -7.63 -6.22
CA GLN A 154 -10.47 -7.97 -5.06
C GLN A 154 -8.99 -7.67 -5.32
N LEU A 155 -8.46 -8.01 -6.50
CA LEU A 155 -7.09 -7.64 -6.89
C LEU A 155 -6.88 -6.12 -6.95
N LYS A 156 -7.84 -5.38 -7.50
CA LYS A 156 -7.81 -3.91 -7.48
C LYS A 156 -7.79 -3.36 -6.06
N ASN A 157 -8.62 -3.89 -5.17
CA ASN A 157 -8.64 -3.50 -3.76
C ASN A 157 -7.31 -3.79 -3.07
N LEU A 158 -6.66 -4.91 -3.39
CA LEU A 158 -5.35 -5.26 -2.87
C LEU A 158 -4.27 -4.23 -3.27
N LEU A 159 -4.34 -3.70 -4.50
CA LEU A 159 -3.44 -2.63 -4.96
C LEU A 159 -3.74 -1.27 -4.30
N ILE A 160 -5.01 -1.00 -3.97
CA ILE A 160 -5.43 0.26 -3.32
C ILE A 160 -5.11 0.23 -1.81
N ALA A 161 -5.10 -0.95 -1.19
CA ALA A 161 -4.98 -1.09 0.25
C ALA A 161 -3.72 -0.44 0.86
N PRO A 162 -2.50 -0.59 0.30
CA PRO A 162 -1.28 0.03 0.87
C PRO A 162 -1.36 1.55 0.93
N ILE A 163 -1.78 2.20 -0.16
CA ILE A 163 -1.91 3.66 -0.21
C ILE A 163 -3.06 4.16 0.67
N TYR A 164 -4.13 3.37 0.79
CA TYR A 164 -5.25 3.66 1.67
C TYR A 164 -4.86 3.66 3.15
N LEU A 165 -3.95 2.79 3.60
CA LEU A 165 -3.45 2.82 4.98
C LEU A 165 -2.74 4.14 5.30
N TRP A 166 -1.94 4.66 4.39
CA TRP A 166 -1.32 5.97 4.54
C TRP A 166 -2.34 7.10 4.52
N TYR A 167 -3.36 7.02 3.66
CA TYR A 167 -4.48 7.96 3.67
C TYR A 167 -5.16 8.03 5.04
N LEU A 168 -5.43 6.88 5.69
CA LEU A 168 -6.02 6.86 7.03
C LEU A 168 -5.12 7.53 8.07
N ILE A 169 -3.80 7.34 7.99
CA ILE A 169 -2.84 7.94 8.92
C ILE A 169 -2.79 9.46 8.71
N LEU A 170 -2.63 9.95 7.48
CA LEU A 170 -2.55 11.38 7.21
C LEU A 170 -3.86 12.10 7.50
N LYS A 171 -5.01 11.46 7.22
CA LYS A 171 -6.33 11.99 7.56
C LYS A 171 -6.48 12.19 9.07
N ARG A 172 -5.95 11.27 9.89
CA ARG A 172 -5.92 11.43 11.36
C ARG A 172 -4.99 12.55 11.81
N LEU A 173 -3.91 12.80 11.08
CA LEU A 173 -2.96 13.89 11.34
C LEU A 173 -3.43 15.26 10.80
N SER A 174 -4.63 15.33 10.20
CA SER A 174 -5.18 16.56 9.59
C SER A 174 -4.27 17.21 8.53
N LEU A 175 -3.36 16.44 7.94
CA LEU A 175 -2.51 16.91 6.84
C LEU A 175 -3.33 16.96 5.55
N GLN A 176 -3.17 18.02 4.77
CA GLN A 176 -3.78 18.11 3.44
C GLN A 176 -2.84 17.44 2.42
N PHE A 177 -3.38 16.55 1.58
CA PHE A 177 -2.65 15.74 0.59
C PHE A 177 -3.42 15.54 -0.71
#